data_AF-A0A1Q6EI44-F1
#
_entry.id   AF-A0A1Q6EI44-F1
#
_cell.length_a   1.000
_cell.length_b   1.000
_cell.length_c   1.000
_cell.angle_alpha   90.00
_cell.angle_beta   90.00
_cell.angle_gamma   90.00
#
_symmetry.space_group_name_H-M   'P 1'
#
loop_
_entity.id
_entity.type
_entity.pdbx_description
1 polymer ?
#
loop_
_entity_poly.entity_id
_entity_poly.type
_entity_poly.pdbx_seq_one_letter_code
_entity_poly.pdbx_strand_id
1 'polypeptide(L)'
;MKYIRQITSGILSALAAMQGICAGEGLTIDHLGTNNTLVRVSDDAKYVLFPVEESVEDATLNLLLDGKTERTFFVRLARNKVDYYVPFDISSYKDNEIIFNIITAQSRSSVREAKEDACWNNIRLSDTFDTANTEKFRPVFHHTPLYGWMNDPNGMFYKDGVWHLYYQYNPYGSKWQNMTWGHSSSTDLVNWEHHDVAIKPDGLGSVFSGSCVVDSMGSAGFGDDAVIALYTSAGINQMQSLAHSEDSGATFTIYPGNPILTLESEARDPNMFLNRETGEWNLLLAHALEHEMLVFTSTDLKEWTLQSAFGKGLGAQDGVWECPDLLYLPVVGTDISKWMLICNLNPGGPFGGSATQYFVGDFDGKKFTADTDSEGNVPTKWMDYGKDHYATVSWSNAPDNRNVVIGWMSNWQYAAEVPTRQFRSANTLPRDISLFTGADGQYYLKTVPSPEVMALRDKMTVSARNRGIGLKPSRFSLPSANDGVCEITMSLNAKKAHTVTITLSNGNNEKVDMTFNPETSTFSFDRRQSGITDFSHDFPAKVTAPTLREGTMQSLRIFIDRSSIEVFDGEGNFVLTNLVFPDSPYTTLSIAAEGGKATLNSLEIYSIKNN
;
A
#
# COMPACT_ATOMS: atom_id res chain seq x y z
N MET A 1 -12.32 -66.17 -70.27
CA MET A 1 -11.23 -66.34 -69.30
C MET A 1 -11.57 -65.52 -68.06
N LYS A 2 -11.64 -66.19 -66.90
CA LYS A 2 -11.43 -65.74 -65.48
C LYS A 2 -11.94 -64.35 -65.05
N TYR A 3 -13.02 -64.23 -64.25
CA TYR A 3 -13.07 -64.20 -62.76
C TYR A 3 -12.27 -63.01 -62.16
N ILE A 4 -12.83 -62.02 -61.42
CA ILE A 4 -13.43 -62.09 -60.06
C ILE A 4 -14.13 -60.77 -59.65
N ARG A 5 -14.98 -60.94 -58.61
CA ARG A 5 -15.98 -60.12 -57.88
C ARG A 5 -15.62 -58.70 -57.36
N GLN A 6 -16.71 -57.91 -57.26
CA GLN A 6 -17.17 -56.95 -56.23
C GLN A 6 -16.23 -56.57 -55.06
N ILE A 7 -16.27 -55.28 -54.66
CA ILE A 7 -16.79 -54.79 -53.37
C ILE A 7 -16.93 -53.26 -53.41
N THR A 8 -18.12 -52.78 -53.04
CA THR A 8 -18.47 -51.40 -52.68
C THR A 8 -17.94 -51.07 -51.27
N SER A 9 -17.24 -49.95 -51.10
CA SER A 9 -16.94 -49.39 -49.78
C SER A 9 -17.33 -47.91 -49.74
N GLY A 10 -18.32 -47.62 -48.88
CA GLY A 10 -18.78 -46.28 -48.56
C GLY A 10 -17.74 -45.50 -47.77
N ILE A 11 -17.70 -44.21 -48.03
CA ILE A 11 -16.92 -43.21 -47.30
C ILE A 11 -17.67 -42.94 -45.99
N LEU A 12 -17.11 -43.38 -44.87
CA LEU A 12 -17.51 -42.92 -43.54
C LEU A 12 -16.65 -41.71 -43.18
N SER A 13 -17.24 -40.52 -43.26
CA SER A 13 -16.74 -39.31 -42.64
C SER A 13 -16.88 -39.43 -41.12
N ALA A 14 -15.76 -39.65 -40.42
CA ALA A 14 -15.71 -39.61 -38.97
C ALA A 14 -15.73 -38.15 -38.51
N LEU A 15 -16.87 -37.68 -38.01
CA LEU A 15 -16.90 -36.50 -37.14
C LEU A 15 -16.19 -36.85 -35.84
N ALA A 16 -15.05 -36.22 -35.59
CA ALA A 16 -14.42 -36.22 -34.28
C ALA A 16 -15.32 -35.40 -33.33
N ALA A 17 -16.07 -36.09 -32.47
CA ALA A 17 -16.76 -35.46 -31.36
C ALA A 17 -15.72 -34.98 -30.34
N MET A 18 -15.50 -33.66 -30.26
CA MET A 18 -14.89 -33.06 -29.08
C MET A 18 -15.83 -33.29 -27.90
N GLN A 19 -15.45 -34.20 -27.00
CA GLN A 19 -16.13 -34.37 -25.72
C GLN A 19 -15.74 -33.19 -24.83
N GLY A 20 -16.58 -32.15 -24.83
CA GLY A 20 -16.60 -31.15 -23.77
C GLY A 20 -16.93 -31.85 -22.45
N ILE A 21 -16.07 -31.70 -21.46
CA ILE A 21 -16.36 -32.08 -20.07
C ILE A 21 -17.26 -30.97 -19.51
N CYS A 22 -18.30 -31.32 -18.75
CA CYS A 22 -19.17 -30.35 -18.09
C CYS A 22 -18.33 -29.39 -17.23
N ALA A 23 -18.08 -28.20 -17.74
CA ALA A 23 -17.87 -27.02 -16.92
C ALA A 23 -19.22 -26.66 -16.26
N GLY A 24 -19.21 -25.75 -15.28
CA GLY A 24 -20.44 -25.18 -14.74
C GLY A 24 -21.37 -24.68 -15.85
N GLU A 25 -22.68 -24.57 -15.57
CA GLU A 25 -23.65 -23.99 -16.52
C GLU A 25 -23.06 -22.73 -17.18
N GLY A 26 -23.13 -22.65 -18.52
CA GLY A 26 -22.67 -21.49 -19.28
C GLY A 26 -21.20 -21.46 -19.71
N LEU A 27 -20.35 -22.45 -19.36
CA LEU A 27 -18.93 -22.49 -19.75
C LEU A 27 -18.58 -23.65 -20.70
N THR A 28 -17.67 -23.42 -21.64
CA THR A 28 -17.05 -24.47 -22.47
C THR A 28 -15.53 -24.34 -22.43
N ILE A 29 -14.82 -25.45 -22.18
CA ILE A 29 -13.36 -25.49 -22.01
C ILE A 29 -12.72 -26.38 -23.10
N ASP A 30 -11.91 -25.78 -23.96
CA ASP A 30 -11.22 -26.44 -25.08
C ASP A 30 -9.70 -26.40 -24.88
N HIS A 31 -9.08 -27.56 -24.62
CA HIS A 31 -7.63 -27.67 -24.48
C HIS A 31 -6.96 -27.83 -25.84
N LEU A 32 -6.23 -26.81 -26.28
CA LEU A 32 -5.54 -26.80 -27.58
C LEU A 32 -4.14 -27.42 -27.51
N GLY A 33 -3.54 -27.44 -26.31
CA GLY A 33 -2.21 -27.98 -26.08
C GLY A 33 -1.92 -28.17 -24.58
N THR A 34 -0.66 -28.47 -24.25
CA THR A 34 -0.23 -28.68 -22.85
C THR A 34 -0.24 -27.40 -22.01
N ASN A 35 -0.30 -26.24 -22.67
CA ASN A 35 -0.21 -24.93 -22.03
C ASN A 35 -1.19 -23.89 -22.61
N ASN A 36 -2.10 -24.29 -23.50
CA ASN A 36 -3.08 -23.40 -24.12
C ASN A 36 -4.48 -23.99 -24.00
N THR A 37 -5.39 -23.24 -23.39
CA THR A 37 -6.79 -23.61 -23.18
C THR A 37 -7.69 -22.42 -23.50
N LEU A 38 -8.77 -22.65 -24.23
CA LEU A 38 -9.84 -21.66 -24.43
C LEU A 38 -10.96 -21.91 -23.42
N VAL A 39 -11.45 -20.85 -22.80
CA VAL A 39 -12.67 -20.86 -21.98
C VAL A 39 -13.69 -19.92 -22.61
N ARG A 40 -14.82 -20.46 -23.06
CA ARG A 40 -15.92 -19.72 -23.68
C ARG A 40 -17.03 -19.51 -22.68
N VAL A 41 -17.57 -18.30 -22.64
CA VAL A 41 -18.73 -17.93 -21.80
C VAL A 41 -19.96 -17.81 -22.70
N SER A 42 -21.08 -18.41 -22.28
CA SER A 42 -22.32 -18.48 -23.07
C SER A 42 -23.59 -18.10 -22.28
N ASP A 43 -23.40 -17.56 -21.09
CA ASP A 43 -24.44 -17.18 -20.12
C ASP A 43 -24.23 -15.72 -19.70
N ASP A 44 -25.28 -15.06 -19.18
CA ASP A 44 -25.35 -13.62 -18.95
C ASP A 44 -24.99 -13.16 -17.52
N ALA A 45 -24.35 -14.04 -16.75
CA ALA A 45 -23.84 -13.75 -15.41
C ALA A 45 -22.93 -12.50 -15.35
N LYS A 46 -22.87 -11.86 -14.17
CA LYS A 46 -22.02 -10.67 -13.96
C LYS A 46 -20.51 -10.96 -13.97
N TYR A 47 -20.09 -12.07 -13.37
CA TYR A 47 -18.68 -12.38 -13.14
C TYR A 47 -18.29 -13.76 -13.66
N VAL A 48 -17.05 -13.85 -14.16
CA VAL A 48 -16.29 -15.11 -14.18
C VAL A 48 -15.44 -15.15 -12.93
N LEU A 49 -15.60 -16.19 -12.11
CA LEU A 49 -14.80 -16.41 -10.92
C LEU A 49 -13.65 -17.37 -11.25
N PHE A 50 -12.42 -16.86 -11.20
CA PHE A 50 -11.21 -17.65 -11.43
C PHE A 50 -10.69 -18.23 -10.10
N PRO A 51 -10.49 -19.55 -10.01
CA PRO A 51 -9.91 -20.19 -8.82
C PRO A 51 -8.39 -19.98 -8.79
N VAL A 52 -7.87 -19.57 -7.65
CA VAL A 52 -6.46 -19.21 -7.44
C VAL A 52 -5.76 -20.20 -6.53
N GLU A 53 -4.51 -20.54 -6.84
CA GLU A 53 -3.57 -21.21 -5.93
C GLU A 53 -2.31 -20.34 -5.79
N GLU A 54 -2.03 -19.84 -4.60
CA GLU A 54 -1.04 -18.77 -4.45
C GLU A 54 0.41 -19.22 -4.69
N SER A 55 0.65 -20.52 -4.51
CA SER A 55 1.95 -21.17 -4.66
C SER A 55 2.34 -21.49 -6.11
N VAL A 56 1.46 -21.23 -7.09
CA VAL A 56 1.78 -21.47 -8.51
C VAL A 56 2.15 -20.18 -9.24
N GLU A 57 2.71 -20.34 -10.44
CA GLU A 57 3.04 -19.25 -11.36
C GLU A 57 1.78 -18.65 -12.00
N ASP A 58 1.89 -17.41 -12.46
CA ASP A 58 0.84 -16.73 -13.20
C ASP A 58 0.56 -17.45 -14.53
N ALA A 59 -0.72 -17.61 -14.86
CA ALA A 59 -1.19 -17.85 -16.22
C ALA A 59 -1.53 -16.51 -16.86
N THR A 60 -1.26 -16.36 -18.16
CA THR A 60 -1.71 -15.23 -18.96
C THR A 60 -3.11 -15.50 -19.49
N LEU A 61 -4.05 -14.61 -19.21
CA LEU A 61 -5.42 -14.66 -19.70
C LEU A 61 -5.60 -13.53 -20.71
N ASN A 62 -5.84 -13.88 -21.97
CA ASN A 62 -6.19 -12.94 -23.02
C ASN A 62 -7.70 -12.97 -23.19
N LEU A 63 -8.40 -11.91 -22.78
CA LEU A 63 -9.81 -11.73 -23.07
C LEU A 63 -9.96 -11.36 -24.55
N LEU A 64 -10.72 -12.19 -25.27
CA LEU A 64 -11.11 -11.94 -26.65
C LEU A 64 -12.61 -11.61 -26.68
N LEU A 65 -12.95 -10.50 -27.32
CA LEU A 65 -14.32 -10.09 -27.64
C LEU A 65 -14.51 -10.13 -29.15
N ASP A 66 -15.44 -10.97 -29.63
CA ASP A 66 -15.67 -11.20 -31.07
C ASP A 66 -14.38 -11.52 -31.85
N GLY A 67 -13.49 -12.29 -31.20
CA GLY A 67 -12.20 -12.71 -31.75
C GLY A 67 -11.07 -11.67 -31.69
N LYS A 68 -11.30 -10.48 -31.11
CA LYS A 68 -10.27 -9.45 -30.93
C LYS A 68 -9.80 -9.41 -29.48
N THR A 69 -8.49 -9.29 -29.26
CA THR A 69 -7.94 -9.10 -27.91
C THR A 69 -8.40 -7.75 -27.36
N GLU A 70 -9.18 -7.81 -26.28
CA GLU A 70 -9.62 -6.65 -25.51
C GLU A 70 -8.58 -6.32 -24.43
N ARG A 71 -8.18 -7.31 -23.65
CA ARG A 71 -7.25 -7.13 -22.54
C ARG A 71 -6.47 -8.40 -22.24
N THR A 72 -5.23 -8.22 -21.79
CA THR A 72 -4.41 -9.27 -21.19
C THR A 72 -4.25 -9.00 -19.70
N PHE A 73 -4.41 -10.04 -18.88
CA PHE A 73 -4.17 -10.00 -17.44
C PHE A 73 -3.65 -11.35 -16.96
N PHE A 74 -3.25 -11.42 -15.70
CA PHE A 74 -2.55 -12.57 -15.14
C PHE A 74 -3.25 -13.10 -13.89
N VAL A 75 -3.37 -14.43 -13.78
CA VAL A 75 -3.98 -15.10 -12.63
C VAL A 75 -3.18 -16.36 -12.28
N ARG A 76 -2.89 -16.58 -11.00
CA ARG A 76 -2.30 -17.85 -10.51
C ARG A 76 -3.34 -18.96 -10.46
N LEU A 77 -3.79 -19.41 -11.64
CA LEU A 77 -4.89 -20.38 -11.75
C LEU A 77 -4.57 -21.68 -10.99
N ALA A 78 -5.53 -22.12 -10.18
CA ALA A 78 -5.42 -23.29 -9.32
C ALA A 78 -4.95 -24.54 -10.07
N ARG A 79 -3.84 -25.16 -9.60
CA ARG A 79 -3.28 -26.37 -10.22
C ARG A 79 -3.71 -27.62 -9.47
N ASN A 80 -3.51 -27.63 -8.16
CA ASN A 80 -3.74 -28.77 -7.28
C ASN A 80 -4.94 -28.55 -6.37
N LYS A 81 -5.17 -27.31 -5.94
CA LYS A 81 -6.22 -26.92 -4.99
C LYS A 81 -6.66 -25.48 -5.23
N VAL A 82 -7.85 -25.14 -4.75
CA VAL A 82 -8.33 -23.76 -4.75
C VAL A 82 -8.05 -23.16 -3.38
N ASP A 83 -7.22 -22.12 -3.31
CA ASP A 83 -7.01 -21.33 -2.09
C ASP A 83 -8.11 -20.26 -1.94
N TYR A 84 -8.47 -19.57 -3.03
CA TYR A 84 -9.54 -18.56 -3.06
C TYR A 84 -10.01 -18.31 -4.51
N TYR A 85 -10.98 -17.41 -4.70
CA TYR A 85 -11.47 -16.98 -6.01
C TYR A 85 -11.22 -15.49 -6.22
N VAL A 86 -11.02 -15.09 -7.48
CA VAL A 86 -11.00 -13.67 -7.90
C VAL A 86 -12.03 -13.43 -8.99
N PRO A 87 -12.74 -12.29 -8.98
CA PRO A 87 -13.77 -11.99 -9.96
C PRO A 87 -13.17 -11.27 -11.17
N PHE A 88 -13.71 -11.58 -12.35
CA PHE A 88 -13.57 -10.76 -13.54
C PHE A 88 -14.97 -10.34 -13.99
N ASP A 89 -15.23 -9.03 -13.99
CA ASP A 89 -16.52 -8.46 -14.39
C ASP A 89 -16.67 -8.51 -15.91
N ILE A 90 -17.74 -9.17 -16.38
CA ILE A 90 -18.09 -9.31 -17.79
C ILE A 90 -19.38 -8.56 -18.16
N SER A 91 -19.93 -7.75 -17.23
CA SER A 91 -21.20 -7.05 -17.44
C SER A 91 -21.19 -6.08 -18.61
N SER A 92 -20.04 -5.49 -18.93
CA SER A 92 -19.87 -4.59 -20.07
C SER A 92 -19.72 -5.31 -21.43
N TYR A 93 -19.67 -6.65 -21.44
CA TYR A 93 -19.37 -7.45 -22.63
C TYR A 93 -20.52 -8.41 -23.02
N LYS A 94 -21.72 -8.22 -22.47
CA LYS A 94 -22.87 -9.13 -22.66
C LYS A 94 -23.29 -9.30 -24.12
N ASP A 95 -23.00 -8.31 -24.98
CA ASP A 95 -23.33 -8.34 -26.39
C ASP A 95 -22.22 -8.94 -27.28
N ASN A 96 -21.10 -9.38 -26.69
CA ASN A 96 -19.94 -9.93 -27.39
C ASN A 96 -19.84 -11.45 -27.21
N GLU A 97 -19.18 -12.13 -28.15
CA GLU A 97 -18.65 -13.47 -27.89
C GLU A 97 -17.43 -13.35 -26.96
N ILE A 98 -17.54 -13.88 -25.74
CA ILE A 98 -16.50 -13.82 -24.71
C ILE A 98 -15.67 -15.11 -24.71
N ILE A 99 -14.37 -14.98 -24.96
CA ILE A 99 -13.41 -16.08 -24.89
C ILE A 99 -12.20 -15.66 -24.07
N PHE A 100 -11.79 -16.47 -23.10
CA PHE A 100 -10.48 -16.36 -22.47
C PHE A 100 -9.52 -17.34 -23.14
N ASN A 101 -8.50 -16.82 -23.83
CA ASN A 101 -7.37 -17.61 -24.32
C ASN A 101 -6.28 -17.64 -23.23
N ILE A 102 -6.22 -18.77 -22.52
CA ILE A 102 -5.43 -18.94 -21.30
C ILE A 102 -4.15 -19.69 -21.63
N ILE A 103 -3.01 -19.07 -21.29
CA ILE A 103 -1.67 -19.59 -21.46
C ILE A 103 -1.05 -19.85 -20.09
N THR A 104 -0.82 -21.12 -19.75
CA THR A 104 -0.21 -21.52 -18.47
C THR A 104 1.29 -21.76 -18.62
N ALA A 105 2.04 -21.72 -17.52
CA ALA A 105 3.46 -22.06 -17.52
C ALA A 105 3.76 -23.47 -18.09
N GLN A 106 4.90 -23.62 -18.79
CA GLN A 106 5.32 -24.86 -19.43
C GLN A 106 5.87 -25.87 -18.41
N SER A 107 4.99 -26.72 -17.88
CA SER A 107 5.41 -27.82 -17.00
C SER A 107 4.66 -29.13 -17.21
N ARG A 108 3.65 -29.17 -18.09
CA ARG A 108 2.84 -30.37 -18.34
C ARG A 108 3.40 -31.19 -19.50
N SER A 109 3.41 -32.52 -19.34
CA SER A 109 3.92 -33.47 -20.32
C SER A 109 2.87 -33.90 -21.35
N SER A 110 1.57 -33.70 -21.07
CA SER A 110 0.47 -34.04 -21.98
C SER A 110 -0.78 -33.21 -21.75
N VAL A 111 -1.67 -33.16 -22.75
CA VAL A 111 -3.00 -32.51 -22.63
C VAL A 111 -3.85 -33.17 -21.55
N ARG A 112 -3.67 -34.49 -21.32
CA ARG A 112 -4.36 -35.20 -20.24
C ARG A 112 -3.97 -34.64 -18.87
N GLU A 113 -2.69 -34.43 -18.64
CA GLU A 113 -2.20 -33.81 -17.40
C GLU A 113 -2.71 -32.38 -17.26
N ALA A 114 -2.71 -31.59 -18.35
CA ALA A 114 -3.26 -30.23 -18.32
C ALA A 114 -4.74 -30.20 -17.91
N LYS A 115 -5.55 -31.18 -18.35
CA LYS A 115 -6.97 -31.33 -17.97
C LYS A 115 -7.19 -31.66 -16.50
N GLU A 116 -6.18 -32.18 -15.81
CA GLU A 116 -6.27 -32.57 -14.40
C GLU A 116 -6.06 -31.37 -13.45
N ASP A 117 -5.60 -30.22 -13.97
CA ASP A 117 -5.46 -29.01 -13.16
C ASP A 117 -6.81 -28.58 -12.54
N ALA A 118 -6.79 -28.25 -11.26
CA ALA A 118 -7.98 -27.98 -10.46
C ALA A 118 -8.83 -26.83 -11.03
N CYS A 119 -8.23 -25.84 -11.69
CA CYS A 119 -8.93 -24.68 -12.19
C CYS A 119 -10.05 -25.02 -13.19
N TRP A 120 -9.87 -26.01 -14.07
CA TRP A 120 -10.84 -26.30 -15.13
C TRP A 120 -12.18 -26.81 -14.61
N ASN A 121 -12.20 -27.44 -13.44
CA ASN A 121 -13.44 -27.89 -12.78
C ASN A 121 -13.99 -26.86 -11.79
N ASN A 122 -13.29 -25.76 -11.54
CA ASN A 122 -13.63 -24.77 -10.52
C ASN A 122 -13.90 -23.37 -11.07
N ILE A 123 -13.51 -23.04 -12.30
CA ILE A 123 -13.97 -21.80 -12.97
C ILE A 123 -15.50 -21.86 -13.05
N ARG A 124 -16.15 -20.77 -12.64
CA ARG A 124 -17.60 -20.68 -12.57
C ARG A 124 -18.11 -19.28 -12.85
N LEU A 125 -19.35 -19.20 -13.32
CA LEU A 125 -20.08 -17.95 -13.47
C LEU A 125 -20.83 -17.61 -12.18
N SER A 126 -20.99 -16.32 -11.90
CA SER A 126 -21.70 -15.85 -10.70
C SER A 126 -22.16 -14.40 -10.87
N ASP A 127 -23.32 -14.06 -10.31
CA ASP A 127 -23.77 -12.66 -10.21
C ASP A 127 -23.22 -11.91 -8.99
N THR A 128 -22.63 -12.65 -8.05
CA THR A 128 -22.08 -12.12 -6.80
C THR A 128 -20.65 -12.57 -6.58
N PHE A 129 -19.87 -11.75 -5.89
CA PHE A 129 -18.56 -12.11 -5.38
C PHE A 129 -18.50 -11.79 -3.88
N ASP A 130 -18.11 -12.77 -3.08
CA ASP A 130 -18.08 -12.62 -1.63
C ASP A 130 -16.80 -11.90 -1.19
N THR A 131 -16.97 -10.68 -0.69
CA THR A 131 -15.91 -9.83 -0.14
C THR A 131 -15.90 -9.83 1.38
N ALA A 132 -16.73 -10.65 2.04
CA ALA A 132 -16.75 -10.76 3.49
C ALA A 132 -15.36 -11.16 4.01
N ASN A 133 -14.90 -10.52 5.08
CA ASN A 133 -13.58 -10.80 5.63
C ASN A 133 -13.49 -12.23 6.17
N THR A 134 -12.59 -13.03 5.60
CA THR A 134 -12.24 -14.37 6.10
C THR A 134 -10.84 -14.42 6.70
N GLU A 135 -10.13 -13.29 6.77
CA GLU A 135 -8.75 -13.21 7.21
C GLU A 135 -8.62 -12.90 8.69
N LYS A 136 -7.87 -13.75 9.38
CA LYS A 136 -7.52 -13.60 10.79
C LYS A 136 -6.79 -12.29 11.06
N PHE A 137 -5.90 -11.90 10.15
CA PHE A 137 -5.01 -10.76 10.32
C PHE A 137 -5.55 -9.48 9.68
N ARG A 138 -6.81 -9.45 9.22
CA ARG A 138 -7.35 -8.20 8.66
C ARG A 138 -7.44 -7.12 9.73
N PRO A 139 -6.78 -5.95 9.53
CA PRO A 139 -6.91 -4.79 10.40
C PRO A 139 -8.38 -4.39 10.64
N VAL A 140 -8.66 -3.86 11.83
CA VAL A 140 -9.99 -3.34 12.19
C VAL A 140 -10.14 -1.88 11.78
N PHE A 141 -9.06 -1.09 11.84
CA PHE A 141 -9.14 0.36 11.61
C PHE A 141 -8.14 0.91 10.60
N HIS A 142 -7.32 0.06 10.00
CA HIS A 142 -6.48 0.45 8.86
C HIS A 142 -7.19 0.13 7.55
N HIS A 143 -7.05 1.02 6.58
CA HIS A 143 -7.53 0.77 5.23
C HIS A 143 -6.83 -0.46 4.62
N THR A 144 -7.61 -1.35 4.00
CA THR A 144 -7.15 -2.50 3.20
C THR A 144 -8.04 -2.61 1.96
N PRO A 145 -7.59 -3.17 0.84
CA PRO A 145 -8.52 -3.53 -0.23
C PRO A 145 -9.46 -4.64 0.29
N LEU A 146 -10.68 -4.70 -0.25
CA LEU A 146 -11.63 -5.79 0.08
C LEU A 146 -11.00 -7.18 -0.12
N TYR A 147 -10.21 -7.34 -1.18
CA TYR A 147 -9.47 -8.54 -1.53
C TYR A 147 -8.31 -8.17 -2.47
N GLY A 148 -7.40 -9.09 -2.77
CA GLY A 148 -6.30 -8.87 -3.72
C GLY A 148 -5.06 -8.23 -3.07
N TRP A 149 -4.16 -7.69 -3.89
CA TRP A 149 -2.93 -7.04 -3.43
C TRP A 149 -3.06 -5.53 -3.47
N MET A 150 -2.58 -4.84 -2.43
CA MET A 150 -2.35 -3.39 -2.45
C MET A 150 -0.89 -3.05 -2.13
N ASN A 151 -0.37 -2.00 -2.78
CA ASN A 151 0.83 -1.29 -2.31
C ASN A 151 0.58 0.22 -2.12
N ASP A 152 1.19 1.05 -2.94
CA ASP A 152 1.32 2.49 -2.71
C ASP A 152 -0.04 3.19 -2.67
N PRO A 153 -0.31 4.08 -1.70
CA PRO A 153 -1.39 5.05 -1.82
C PRO A 153 -1.12 6.00 -2.99
N ASN A 154 -2.16 6.33 -3.75
CA ASN A 154 -2.08 7.13 -4.97
C ASN A 154 -3.23 8.13 -5.06
N GLY A 155 -3.05 9.14 -5.91
CA GLY A 155 -4.15 9.96 -6.40
C GLY A 155 -4.95 10.70 -5.31
N MET A 156 -4.36 10.91 -4.12
CA MET A 156 -5.11 11.32 -2.95
C MET A 156 -5.44 12.81 -3.00
N PHE A 157 -6.73 13.13 -2.85
CA PHE A 157 -7.20 14.51 -2.78
C PHE A 157 -8.42 14.62 -1.87
N TYR A 158 -8.65 15.82 -1.36
CA TYR A 158 -9.89 16.17 -0.66
C TYR A 158 -10.75 17.09 -1.53
N LYS A 159 -12.04 16.78 -1.65
CA LYS A 159 -13.03 17.62 -2.35
C LYS A 159 -14.40 17.46 -1.71
N ASP A 160 -15.09 18.58 -1.49
CA ASP A 160 -16.50 18.62 -1.06
C ASP A 160 -16.85 17.75 0.17
N GLY A 161 -15.97 17.70 1.17
CA GLY A 161 -16.20 16.90 2.38
C GLY A 161 -15.66 15.46 2.33
N VAL A 162 -15.08 15.05 1.20
CA VAL A 162 -14.67 13.67 0.94
C VAL A 162 -13.16 13.58 0.72
N TRP A 163 -12.53 12.68 1.45
CA TRP A 163 -11.14 12.25 1.27
C TRP A 163 -11.12 11.07 0.30
N HIS A 164 -10.48 11.22 -0.86
CA HIS A 164 -10.28 10.14 -1.81
C HIS A 164 -8.91 9.48 -1.57
N LEU A 165 -8.89 8.15 -1.56
CA LEU A 165 -7.70 7.32 -1.46
C LEU A 165 -7.72 6.34 -2.63
N TYR A 166 -6.84 6.55 -3.61
CA TYR A 166 -6.55 5.53 -4.61
C TYR A 166 -5.32 4.76 -4.17
N TYR A 167 -5.07 3.63 -4.81
CA TYR A 167 -3.93 2.79 -4.45
C TYR A 167 -3.59 1.81 -5.57
N GLN A 168 -2.30 1.46 -5.66
CA GLN A 168 -1.83 0.38 -6.51
C GLN A 168 -2.52 -0.93 -6.11
N TYR A 169 -3.17 -1.58 -7.08
CA TYR A 169 -4.09 -2.69 -6.82
C TYR A 169 -3.93 -3.83 -7.83
N ASN A 170 -3.91 -5.07 -7.34
CA ASN A 170 -4.15 -6.27 -8.16
C ASN A 170 -5.53 -6.88 -7.83
N PRO A 171 -6.54 -6.71 -8.68
CA PRO A 171 -7.85 -7.34 -8.50
C PRO A 171 -7.85 -8.85 -8.78
N TYR A 172 -6.75 -9.43 -9.27
CA TYR A 172 -6.71 -10.81 -9.75
C TYR A 172 -5.74 -11.70 -8.96
N GLY A 173 -5.28 -11.25 -7.79
CA GLY A 173 -4.49 -12.07 -6.88
C GLY A 173 -3.94 -11.29 -5.69
N SER A 174 -3.48 -12.03 -4.68
CA SER A 174 -2.87 -11.50 -3.44
C SER A 174 -1.39 -11.16 -3.56
N LYS A 175 -0.83 -11.11 -4.76
CA LYS A 175 0.57 -10.78 -5.05
C LYS A 175 0.67 -9.66 -6.09
N TRP A 176 1.81 -8.98 -6.12
CA TRP A 176 2.06 -7.91 -7.08
C TRP A 176 2.00 -8.43 -8.52
N GLN A 177 1.04 -7.91 -9.30
CA GLN A 177 0.82 -8.13 -10.74
C GLN A 177 -0.40 -7.27 -11.16
N ASN A 178 -0.67 -7.07 -12.45
CA ASN A 178 -1.90 -6.41 -12.96
C ASN A 178 -2.17 -5.01 -12.37
N MET A 179 -1.12 -4.23 -12.12
CA MET A 179 -1.25 -2.97 -11.41
C MET A 179 -2.26 -2.03 -12.06
N THR A 180 -3.17 -1.56 -11.20
CA THR A 180 -4.41 -0.85 -11.49
C THR A 180 -4.62 0.13 -10.33
N TRP A 181 -5.36 1.23 -10.49
CA TRP A 181 -5.76 2.05 -9.34
C TRP A 181 -7.09 1.57 -8.75
N GLY A 182 -7.03 1.00 -7.54
CA GLY A 182 -8.21 0.83 -6.68
C GLY A 182 -8.65 2.16 -6.08
N HIS A 183 -9.85 2.22 -5.50
CA HIS A 183 -10.41 3.45 -4.95
C HIS A 183 -11.24 3.18 -3.70
N SER A 184 -10.97 3.98 -2.67
CA SER A 184 -11.81 4.12 -1.48
C SER A 184 -12.00 5.60 -1.16
N SER A 185 -13.10 5.95 -0.49
CA SER A 185 -13.32 7.30 0.03
C SER A 185 -13.72 7.29 1.49
N SER A 186 -13.52 8.41 2.17
CA SER A 186 -13.94 8.59 3.56
C SER A 186 -14.35 10.03 3.83
N THR A 187 -15.27 10.25 4.75
CA THR A 187 -15.56 11.60 5.28
C THR A 187 -14.79 11.90 6.57
N ASP A 188 -14.07 10.91 7.12
CA ASP A 188 -13.40 11.00 8.42
C ASP A 188 -12.05 10.30 8.47
N LEU A 189 -11.43 9.97 7.33
CA LEU A 189 -10.14 9.28 7.22
C LEU A 189 -10.04 7.91 7.93
N VAL A 190 -11.15 7.39 8.45
CA VAL A 190 -11.18 6.18 9.29
C VAL A 190 -12.15 5.15 8.73
N ASN A 191 -13.37 5.58 8.40
CA ASN A 191 -14.39 4.74 7.82
C ASN A 191 -14.34 4.88 6.30
N TRP A 192 -13.94 3.80 5.64
CA TRP A 192 -13.69 3.78 4.19
C TRP A 192 -14.84 3.09 3.45
N GLU A 193 -15.37 3.78 2.45
CA GLU A 193 -16.28 3.22 1.45
C GLU A 193 -15.43 2.78 0.24
N HIS A 194 -15.60 1.52 -0.18
CA HIS A 194 -14.88 0.96 -1.32
C HIS A 194 -15.66 1.19 -2.62
N HIS A 195 -14.96 1.57 -3.67
CA HIS A 195 -15.52 1.84 -4.99
C HIS A 195 -14.99 0.85 -6.03
N ASP A 196 -15.56 0.92 -7.23
CA ASP A 196 -15.01 0.23 -8.38
C ASP A 196 -13.60 0.75 -8.72
N VAL A 197 -12.85 -0.06 -9.47
CA VAL A 197 -11.53 0.33 -9.98
C VAL A 197 -11.62 1.65 -10.76
N ALA A 198 -10.76 2.61 -10.39
CA ALA A 198 -10.76 3.96 -10.95
C ALA A 198 -10.03 4.05 -12.30
N ILE A 199 -8.79 3.56 -12.38
CA ILE A 199 -7.97 3.60 -13.59
C ILE A 199 -7.46 2.20 -13.90
N LYS A 200 -7.83 1.70 -15.09
CA LYS A 200 -7.49 0.34 -15.55
C LYS A 200 -6.32 0.38 -16.56
N PRO A 201 -5.49 -0.69 -16.64
CA PRO A 201 -4.49 -0.85 -17.68
C PRO A 201 -5.06 -0.70 -19.09
N ASP A 202 -4.27 -0.10 -19.97
CA ASP A 202 -4.56 0.11 -21.38
C ASP A 202 -3.40 -0.36 -22.28
N GLY A 203 -3.38 0.08 -23.54
CA GLY A 203 -2.33 -0.28 -24.50
C GLY A 203 -0.92 0.21 -24.14
N LEU A 204 -0.78 1.13 -23.17
CA LEU A 204 0.51 1.62 -22.67
C LEU A 204 1.02 0.81 -21.47
N GLY A 205 0.23 -0.14 -20.96
CA GLY A 205 0.65 -1.09 -19.92
C GLY A 205 -0.10 -0.95 -18.61
N SER A 206 0.53 -1.39 -17.53
CA SER A 206 -0.05 -1.30 -16.18
C SER A 206 -0.10 0.14 -15.68
N VAL A 207 -0.99 0.41 -14.73
CA VAL A 207 -1.13 1.71 -14.08
C VAL A 207 -0.28 1.70 -12.82
N PHE A 208 0.83 2.43 -12.83
CA PHE A 208 1.73 2.62 -11.69
C PHE A 208 1.34 3.87 -10.90
N SER A 209 2.06 4.10 -9.80
CA SER A 209 1.79 5.17 -8.83
C SER A 209 1.76 6.56 -9.46
N GLY A 210 1.13 7.49 -8.74
CA GLY A 210 0.94 8.87 -9.18
C GLY A 210 0.02 9.66 -8.25
N SER A 211 -0.41 10.83 -8.70
CA SER A 211 -1.12 11.81 -7.88
C SER A 211 -2.31 12.43 -8.61
N CYS A 212 -3.20 13.05 -7.83
CA CYS A 212 -4.35 13.79 -8.33
C CYS A 212 -4.36 15.21 -7.76
N VAL A 213 -4.89 16.14 -8.54
CA VAL A 213 -5.16 17.53 -8.11
C VAL A 213 -6.56 17.94 -8.54
N VAL A 214 -7.14 18.89 -7.80
CA VAL A 214 -8.35 19.61 -8.21
C VAL A 214 -7.90 20.84 -9.02
N ASP A 215 -8.17 20.85 -10.33
CA ASP A 215 -7.82 21.94 -11.24
C ASP A 215 -8.87 23.06 -11.18
N SER A 216 -8.82 23.83 -10.09
CA SER A 216 -9.75 24.96 -9.86
C SER A 216 -9.70 26.07 -10.91
N MET A 217 -8.68 26.08 -11.78
CA MET A 217 -8.54 27.08 -12.85
C MET A 217 -8.96 26.55 -14.22
N GLY A 218 -9.34 25.26 -14.33
CA GLY A 218 -9.62 24.61 -15.60
C GLY A 218 -8.44 24.64 -16.58
N SER A 219 -7.22 24.76 -16.05
CA SER A 219 -5.99 24.94 -16.83
C SER A 219 -5.67 23.77 -17.75
N ALA A 220 -6.07 22.55 -17.38
CA ALA A 220 -5.96 21.36 -18.21
C ALA A 220 -6.95 21.34 -19.40
N GLY A 221 -8.00 22.14 -19.34
CA GLY A 221 -9.03 22.25 -20.39
C GLY A 221 -10.17 21.23 -20.27
N PHE A 222 -10.33 20.56 -19.13
CA PHE A 222 -11.42 19.61 -18.86
C PHE A 222 -12.58 20.22 -18.02
N GLY A 223 -12.54 21.54 -17.82
CA GLY A 223 -13.51 22.28 -16.99
C GLY A 223 -12.95 22.66 -15.62
N ASP A 224 -13.61 23.63 -15.00
CA ASP A 224 -13.24 24.11 -13.66
C ASP A 224 -13.50 22.99 -12.63
N ASP A 225 -12.61 22.87 -11.65
CA ASP A 225 -12.67 21.87 -10.57
C ASP A 225 -12.67 20.40 -11.03
N ALA A 226 -12.29 20.15 -12.28
CA ALA A 226 -11.99 18.80 -12.76
C ALA A 226 -10.85 18.20 -11.92
N VAL A 227 -10.97 16.92 -11.60
CA VAL A 227 -9.88 16.19 -10.95
C VAL A 227 -8.97 15.66 -12.05
N ILE A 228 -7.69 16.04 -11.99
CA ILE A 228 -6.67 15.58 -12.93
C ILE A 228 -5.81 14.57 -12.21
N ALA A 229 -5.66 13.39 -12.82
CA ALA A 229 -4.77 12.33 -12.36
C ALA A 229 -3.56 12.25 -13.28
N LEU A 230 -2.36 12.27 -12.72
CA LEU A 230 -1.15 11.85 -13.40
C LEU A 230 -0.66 10.54 -12.81
N TYR A 231 -0.30 9.60 -13.67
CA TYR A 231 0.15 8.27 -13.29
C TYR A 231 1.23 7.77 -14.24
N THR A 232 2.07 6.85 -13.77
CA THR A 232 3.03 6.18 -14.65
C THR A 232 2.33 5.05 -15.41
N SER A 233 2.30 5.10 -16.75
CA SER A 233 2.03 3.92 -17.58
C SER A 233 3.29 3.06 -17.63
N ALA A 234 3.17 1.79 -17.24
CA ALA A 234 4.27 0.84 -17.16
C ALA A 234 4.06 -0.32 -18.13
N GLY A 235 4.65 -0.20 -19.32
CA GLY A 235 4.67 -1.22 -20.36
C GLY A 235 6.08 -1.73 -20.58
N ILE A 236 6.59 -1.59 -21.81
CA ILE A 236 8.00 -1.85 -22.12
C ILE A 236 8.91 -0.82 -21.44
N ASN A 237 8.46 0.44 -21.36
CA ASN A 237 9.12 1.53 -20.66
C ASN A 237 8.12 2.19 -19.70
N GLN A 238 8.63 2.96 -18.74
CA GLN A 238 7.82 3.82 -17.85
C GLN A 238 7.67 5.22 -18.47
N MET A 239 6.43 5.72 -18.54
CA MET A 239 6.07 7.02 -19.12
C MET A 239 4.90 7.64 -18.35
N GLN A 240 4.71 8.96 -18.39
CA GLN A 240 3.67 9.60 -17.59
C GLN A 240 2.43 9.90 -18.43
N SER A 241 1.29 9.52 -17.91
CA SER A 241 -0.01 9.58 -18.54
C SER A 241 -0.98 10.37 -17.69
N LEU A 242 -2.02 10.92 -18.33
CA LEU A 242 -3.06 11.74 -17.72
C LEU A 242 -4.42 11.05 -17.84
N ALA A 243 -5.22 11.17 -16.78
CA ALA A 243 -6.66 10.95 -16.82
C ALA A 243 -7.37 12.13 -16.15
N HIS A 244 -8.64 12.33 -16.46
CA HIS A 244 -9.44 13.40 -15.88
C HIS A 244 -10.80 12.88 -15.42
N SER A 245 -11.38 13.59 -14.45
CA SER A 245 -12.70 13.30 -13.91
C SER A 245 -13.48 14.60 -13.68
N GLU A 246 -14.66 14.68 -14.29
CA GLU A 246 -15.64 15.75 -14.13
C GLU A 246 -16.73 15.41 -13.09
N ASP A 247 -16.65 14.23 -12.47
CA ASP A 247 -17.60 13.71 -11.47
C ASP A 247 -16.97 13.55 -10.08
N SER A 248 -16.06 14.48 -9.74
CA SER A 248 -15.36 14.53 -8.44
C SER A 248 -14.55 13.28 -8.11
N GLY A 249 -13.93 12.66 -9.12
CA GLY A 249 -13.09 11.49 -9.00
C GLY A 249 -13.84 10.16 -8.89
N ALA A 250 -15.15 10.13 -9.15
CA ALA A 250 -15.89 8.88 -9.13
C ALA A 250 -15.51 7.98 -10.33
N THR A 251 -15.32 8.57 -11.51
CA THR A 251 -14.84 7.88 -12.71
C THR A 251 -13.79 8.71 -13.44
N PHE A 252 -12.84 8.03 -14.10
CA PHE A 252 -11.78 8.68 -14.86
C PHE A 252 -11.84 8.34 -16.35
N THR A 253 -11.71 9.38 -17.18
CA THR A 253 -11.49 9.25 -18.62
C THR A 253 -10.00 9.36 -18.91
N ILE A 254 -9.43 8.34 -19.56
CA ILE A 254 -8.03 8.35 -20.00
C ILE A 254 -7.85 9.38 -21.12
N TYR A 255 -6.83 10.23 -21.00
CA TYR A 255 -6.53 11.21 -22.03
C TYR A 255 -6.04 10.53 -23.32
N PRO A 256 -6.71 10.73 -24.48
CA PRO A 256 -6.32 10.05 -25.72
C PRO A 256 -4.93 10.44 -26.25
N GLY A 257 -4.38 11.58 -25.80
CA GLY A 257 -3.05 12.06 -26.19
C GLY A 257 -1.90 11.48 -25.35
N ASN A 258 -2.15 10.49 -24.49
CA ASN A 258 -1.10 9.87 -23.67
C ASN A 258 -0.04 9.13 -24.51
N PRO A 259 1.21 9.03 -24.00
CA PRO A 259 1.72 9.66 -22.78
C PRO A 259 1.95 11.17 -22.93
N ILE A 260 1.80 11.94 -21.85
CA ILE A 260 2.03 13.39 -21.86
C ILE A 260 3.47 13.79 -21.51
N LEU A 261 4.24 12.89 -20.90
CA LEU A 261 5.64 13.12 -20.57
C LEU A 261 6.46 11.85 -20.78
N THR A 262 7.46 11.96 -21.65
CA THR A 262 8.42 10.90 -21.96
C THR A 262 9.84 11.40 -21.69
N LEU A 263 10.71 10.52 -21.22
CA LEU A 263 12.13 10.82 -20.95
C LEU A 263 13.02 9.79 -21.63
N GLU A 264 14.31 10.10 -21.75
CA GLU A 264 15.31 9.18 -22.33
C GLU A 264 15.60 7.99 -21.40
N SER A 265 15.38 8.16 -20.09
CA SER A 265 15.57 7.17 -19.04
C SER A 265 14.30 7.03 -18.20
N GLU A 266 14.13 5.87 -17.56
CA GLU A 266 12.93 5.56 -16.79
C GLU A 266 12.79 6.48 -15.57
N ALA A 267 11.61 7.09 -15.45
CA ALA A 267 11.18 7.83 -14.29
C ALA A 267 9.71 7.52 -13.99
N ARG A 268 9.30 7.64 -12.73
CA ARG A 268 7.97 7.25 -12.28
C ARG A 268 7.47 8.06 -11.10
N ASP A 269 6.23 7.76 -10.71
CA ASP A 269 5.55 8.25 -9.51
C ASP A 269 5.34 9.78 -9.55
N PRO A 270 4.62 10.32 -10.55
CA PRO A 270 4.40 11.75 -10.67
C PRO A 270 3.59 12.31 -9.50
N ASN A 271 4.17 13.26 -8.75
CA ASN A 271 3.49 14.03 -7.72
C ASN A 271 3.40 15.51 -8.11
N MET A 272 2.19 16.04 -8.27
CA MET A 272 1.95 17.40 -8.75
C MET A 272 1.14 18.26 -7.78
N PHE A 273 1.41 19.57 -7.79
CA PHE A 273 0.67 20.57 -7.02
C PHE A 273 0.69 21.95 -7.71
N LEU A 274 -0.31 22.78 -7.40
CA LEU A 274 -0.33 24.17 -7.85
C LEU A 274 0.56 25.01 -6.94
N ASN A 275 1.62 25.59 -7.48
CA ASN A 275 2.42 26.55 -6.75
C ASN A 275 1.76 27.92 -6.81
N ARG A 276 1.16 28.33 -5.69
CA ARG A 276 0.43 29.60 -5.60
C ARG A 276 1.32 30.83 -5.68
N GLU A 277 2.63 30.71 -5.42
CA GLU A 277 3.57 31.83 -5.51
C GLU A 277 3.95 32.13 -6.96
N THR A 278 4.15 31.09 -7.77
CA THR A 278 4.52 31.24 -9.19
C THR A 278 3.31 31.26 -10.12
N GLY A 279 2.17 30.70 -9.70
CA GLY A 279 0.99 30.51 -10.53
C GLY A 279 1.13 29.37 -11.55
N GLU A 280 2.12 28.50 -11.38
CA GLU A 280 2.40 27.35 -12.25
C GLU A 280 2.16 26.04 -11.51
N TRP A 281 1.89 24.96 -12.25
CA TRP A 281 1.90 23.61 -11.71
C TRP A 281 3.34 23.13 -11.59
N ASN A 282 3.68 22.55 -10.45
CA ASN A 282 4.92 21.83 -10.24
C ASN A 282 4.67 20.32 -10.27
N LEU A 283 5.63 19.57 -10.81
CA LEU A 283 5.65 18.11 -10.80
C LEU A 283 7.01 17.63 -10.31
N LEU A 284 6.99 16.73 -9.34
CA LEU A 284 8.11 15.92 -8.92
C LEU A 284 8.00 14.54 -9.54
N LEU A 285 9.11 14.02 -10.07
CA LEU A 285 9.16 12.70 -10.69
C LEU A 285 10.41 11.97 -10.24
N ALA A 286 10.28 10.73 -9.79
CA ALA A 286 11.42 9.94 -9.34
C ALA A 286 12.22 9.42 -10.53
N HIS A 287 13.47 9.86 -10.65
CA HIS A 287 14.43 9.29 -11.59
C HIS A 287 15.11 8.09 -10.93
N ALA A 288 14.33 7.03 -10.78
CA ALA A 288 14.52 6.05 -9.72
C ALA A 288 15.90 5.37 -9.72
N LEU A 289 16.44 5.05 -10.90
CA LEU A 289 17.74 4.39 -11.08
C LEU A 289 18.94 5.36 -10.96
N GLU A 290 18.70 6.67 -11.10
CA GLU A 290 19.73 7.71 -10.93
C GLU A 290 19.75 8.29 -9.51
N HIS A 291 18.81 7.86 -8.65
CA HIS A 291 18.68 8.24 -7.25
C HIS A 291 18.55 9.77 -7.05
N GLU A 292 17.69 10.38 -7.87
CA GLU A 292 17.36 11.80 -7.83
C GLU A 292 15.87 12.04 -8.14
N MET A 293 15.38 13.21 -7.77
CA MET A 293 14.04 13.70 -8.10
C MET A 293 14.13 14.80 -9.14
N LEU A 294 13.38 14.66 -10.22
CA LEU A 294 13.26 15.67 -11.27
C LEU A 294 12.14 16.65 -10.93
N VAL A 295 12.35 17.93 -11.21
CA VAL A 295 11.37 19.00 -11.02
C VAL A 295 10.95 19.55 -12.37
N PHE A 296 9.65 19.56 -12.63
CA PHE A 296 9.05 20.15 -13.82
C PHE A 296 8.08 21.28 -13.46
N THR A 297 7.81 22.13 -14.46
CA THR A 297 6.74 23.13 -14.42
C THR A 297 5.80 22.96 -15.60
N SER A 298 4.52 23.27 -15.40
CA SER A 298 3.51 23.32 -16.46
C SER A 298 2.51 24.45 -16.21
N THR A 299 1.89 24.95 -17.28
CA THR A 299 0.76 25.88 -17.20
C THR A 299 -0.58 25.21 -17.50
N ASP A 300 -0.58 23.97 -18.00
CA ASP A 300 -1.77 23.29 -18.52
C ASP A 300 -1.83 21.79 -18.15
N LEU A 301 -0.95 21.32 -17.26
CA LEU A 301 -0.84 19.93 -16.78
C LEU A 301 -0.51 18.89 -17.88
N LYS A 302 -0.36 19.30 -19.13
CA LYS A 302 -0.09 18.42 -20.28
C LYS A 302 1.33 18.60 -20.80
N GLU A 303 1.76 19.85 -20.95
CA GLU A 303 3.10 20.17 -21.41
C GLU A 303 3.99 20.48 -20.19
N TRP A 304 5.03 19.66 -19.99
CA TRP A 304 5.92 19.74 -18.83
C TRP A 304 7.34 20.13 -19.24
N THR A 305 7.90 21.16 -18.60
CA THR A 305 9.27 21.61 -18.82
C THR A 305 10.16 21.22 -17.65
N LEU A 306 11.23 20.44 -17.90
CA LEU A 306 12.23 20.09 -16.89
C LEU A 306 12.98 21.35 -16.43
N GLN A 307 13.01 21.59 -15.12
CA GLN A 307 13.66 22.75 -14.51
C GLN A 307 14.94 22.36 -13.77
N SER A 308 14.90 21.30 -12.97
CA SER A 308 16.05 20.88 -12.16
C SER A 308 15.97 19.41 -11.76
N ALA A 309 17.03 18.93 -11.12
CA ALA A 309 17.10 17.65 -10.44
C ALA A 309 17.69 17.85 -9.04
N PHE A 310 17.28 17.03 -8.08
CA PHE A 310 17.77 17.06 -6.70
C PHE A 310 18.07 15.65 -6.19
N GLY A 311 19.16 15.49 -5.44
CA GLY A 311 19.35 14.35 -4.55
C GLY A 311 20.51 13.42 -4.89
N LYS A 312 21.07 13.47 -6.11
CA LYS A 312 22.18 12.59 -6.51
C LYS A 312 23.35 12.64 -5.52
N GLY A 313 23.64 11.51 -4.87
CA GLY A 313 24.69 11.40 -3.86
C GLY A 313 24.36 12.00 -2.48
N LEU A 314 23.10 12.38 -2.24
CA LEU A 314 22.58 12.90 -0.98
C LEU A 314 21.58 11.93 -0.36
N GLY A 315 21.49 11.90 0.97
CA GLY A 315 20.57 10.99 1.65
C GLY A 315 20.98 9.51 1.52
N ALA A 316 20.02 8.62 1.76
CA ALA A 316 20.18 7.19 1.49
C ALA A 316 20.05 6.89 0.00
N GLN A 317 20.97 6.09 -0.54
CA GLN A 317 21.18 5.88 -1.99
C GLN A 317 21.33 4.39 -2.37
N ASP A 318 21.14 3.47 -1.42
CA ASP A 318 21.37 2.03 -1.62
C ASP A 318 20.25 1.32 -2.40
N GLY A 319 19.21 2.06 -2.81
CA GLY A 319 18.11 1.54 -3.60
C GLY A 319 17.42 2.62 -4.40
N VAL A 320 16.49 2.18 -5.25
CA VAL A 320 15.79 3.07 -6.17
C VAL A 320 14.97 4.10 -5.40
N TRP A 321 14.98 5.35 -5.85
CA TRP A 321 14.14 6.40 -5.29
C TRP A 321 12.75 6.36 -5.93
N GLU A 322 11.71 6.50 -5.12
CA GLU A 322 10.31 6.33 -5.52
C GLU A 322 9.42 7.35 -4.78
N CYS A 323 8.19 7.51 -5.27
CA CYS A 323 7.09 8.23 -4.63
C CYS A 323 7.51 9.57 -4.00
N PRO A 324 7.95 10.57 -4.78
CA PRO A 324 8.25 11.89 -4.27
C PRO A 324 6.98 12.61 -3.81
N ASP A 325 7.13 13.52 -2.86
CA ASP A 325 6.10 14.50 -2.50
C ASP A 325 6.76 15.76 -1.93
N LEU A 326 6.27 16.95 -2.24
CA LEU A 326 6.88 18.22 -1.83
C LEU A 326 5.85 19.10 -1.12
N LEU A 327 6.09 19.35 0.17
CA LEU A 327 5.14 19.97 1.08
C LEU A 327 5.71 21.23 1.72
N TYR A 328 4.86 22.24 1.95
CA TYR A 328 5.24 23.45 2.69
C TYR A 328 4.70 23.36 4.13
N LEU A 329 5.61 23.20 5.09
CA LEU A 329 5.28 22.82 6.46
C LEU A 329 5.62 23.92 7.47
N PRO A 330 4.74 24.18 8.45
CA PRO A 330 5.03 25.10 9.54
C PRO A 330 6.03 24.49 10.54
N VAL A 331 6.93 25.32 11.05
CA VAL A 331 7.80 24.98 12.18
C VAL A 331 7.09 25.36 13.48
N VAL A 332 6.65 24.35 14.23
CA VAL A 332 5.86 24.50 15.45
C VAL A 332 6.56 25.40 16.47
N GLY A 333 5.82 26.37 17.00
CA GLY A 333 6.34 27.33 17.98
C GLY A 333 7.03 28.55 17.37
N THR A 334 6.99 28.71 16.04
CA THR A 334 7.56 29.85 15.31
C THR A 334 6.62 30.32 14.19
N ASP A 335 6.91 31.47 13.59
CA ASP A 335 6.23 31.97 12.38
C ASP A 335 6.91 31.48 11.07
N ILE A 336 7.89 30.57 11.17
CA ILE A 336 8.67 30.07 10.04
C ILE A 336 7.98 28.84 9.44
N SER A 337 8.01 28.73 8.11
CA SER A 337 7.66 27.52 7.37
C SER A 337 8.78 27.16 6.39
N LYS A 338 8.95 25.87 6.11
CA LYS A 338 10.00 25.34 5.23
C LYS A 338 9.40 24.32 4.27
N TRP A 339 10.04 24.14 3.12
CA TRP A 339 9.69 23.07 2.22
C TRP A 339 10.30 21.74 2.71
N MET A 340 9.56 20.66 2.54
CA MET A 340 10.01 19.31 2.85
C MET A 340 9.74 18.39 1.66
N LEU A 341 10.80 17.78 1.14
CA LEU A 341 10.72 16.75 0.10
C LEU A 341 10.70 15.37 0.77
N ILE A 342 9.62 14.63 0.59
CA ILE A 342 9.53 13.20 0.87
C ILE A 342 10.21 12.44 -0.25
N CYS A 343 11.02 11.45 0.12
CA CYS A 343 11.63 10.50 -0.79
C CYS A 343 11.49 9.09 -0.21
N ASN A 344 10.80 8.22 -0.93
CA ASN A 344 10.75 6.80 -0.60
C ASN A 344 11.92 6.10 -1.32
N LEU A 345 12.52 5.07 -0.72
CA LEU A 345 13.48 4.20 -1.41
C LEU A 345 13.36 2.69 -1.12
N ASN A 346 13.77 1.88 -2.08
CA ASN A 346 13.84 0.42 -1.93
C ASN A 346 15.00 -0.24 -2.72
N PRO A 347 15.85 -1.09 -2.10
CA PRO A 347 16.04 -1.23 -0.66
C PRO A 347 16.78 -0.01 -0.09
N GLY A 348 17.42 -0.13 1.08
CA GLY A 348 18.24 0.94 1.68
C GLY A 348 17.61 1.64 2.89
N GLY A 349 16.47 1.13 3.37
CA GLY A 349 15.90 1.57 4.64
C GLY A 349 16.82 1.29 5.84
N PRO A 350 16.66 2.02 6.95
CA PRO A 350 17.59 1.98 8.09
C PRO A 350 17.68 0.61 8.78
N PHE A 351 16.69 -0.25 8.54
CA PHE A 351 16.62 -1.62 9.08
C PHE A 351 16.49 -2.68 7.98
N GLY A 352 16.83 -2.33 6.74
CA GLY A 352 16.69 -3.19 5.56
C GLY A 352 15.35 -3.01 4.85
N GLY A 353 15.35 -3.29 3.55
CA GLY A 353 14.18 -3.15 2.71
C GLY A 353 13.81 -1.71 2.41
N SER A 354 12.51 -1.48 2.26
CA SER A 354 11.95 -0.19 1.85
C SER A 354 11.71 0.76 3.03
N ALA A 355 11.90 2.06 2.84
CA ALA A 355 11.64 3.08 3.87
C ALA A 355 11.39 4.48 3.27
N THR A 356 10.98 5.42 4.13
CA THR A 356 10.73 6.82 3.76
C THR A 356 11.76 7.74 4.42
N GLN A 357 12.59 8.39 3.61
CA GLN A 357 13.46 9.49 4.02
C GLN A 357 12.85 10.85 3.64
N TYR A 358 13.37 11.93 4.20
CA TYR A 358 12.96 13.28 3.82
C TYR A 358 14.11 14.28 3.89
N PHE A 359 13.94 15.39 3.17
CA PHE A 359 14.85 16.53 3.14
C PHE A 359 14.07 17.80 3.47
N VAL A 360 14.62 18.66 4.33
CA VAL A 360 14.06 19.99 4.62
C VAL A 360 14.89 21.03 3.89
N GLY A 361 14.26 22.07 3.34
CA GLY A 361 14.94 23.08 2.55
C GLY A 361 14.03 24.20 2.07
N ASP A 362 14.48 24.85 1.01
CA ASP A 362 13.75 25.91 0.30
C ASP A 362 13.44 25.47 -1.14
N PHE A 363 12.34 25.99 -1.68
CA PHE A 363 11.92 25.74 -3.05
C PHE A 363 11.50 27.05 -3.70
N ASP A 364 12.09 27.38 -4.85
CA ASP A 364 11.83 28.64 -5.58
C ASP A 364 10.79 28.48 -6.72
N GLY A 365 10.09 27.34 -6.75
CA GLY A 365 9.20 26.95 -7.85
C GLY A 365 9.89 26.17 -8.97
N LYS A 366 11.22 26.07 -8.96
CA LYS A 366 11.99 25.38 -10.02
C LYS A 366 13.06 24.45 -9.48
N LYS A 367 13.65 24.78 -8.33
CA LYS A 367 14.75 24.04 -7.70
C LYS A 367 14.56 23.93 -6.19
N PHE A 368 14.67 22.69 -5.69
CA PHE A 368 14.75 22.43 -4.26
C PHE A 368 16.21 22.54 -3.79
N THR A 369 16.44 23.28 -2.70
CA THR A 369 17.73 23.45 -2.07
C THR A 369 17.63 22.99 -0.62
N ALA A 370 18.25 21.85 -0.31
CA ALA A 370 18.23 21.28 1.04
C ALA A 370 19.04 22.11 2.05
N ASP A 371 18.54 22.18 3.26
CA ASP A 371 19.26 22.71 4.42
C ASP A 371 20.47 21.80 4.73
N THR A 372 21.54 22.41 5.25
CA THR A 372 22.73 21.70 5.69
C THR A 372 22.88 21.74 7.21
N ASP A 373 23.56 20.74 7.76
CA ASP A 373 24.02 20.77 9.14
C ASP A 373 25.17 21.79 9.34
N SER A 374 25.69 21.86 10.57
CA SER A 374 26.80 22.76 10.94
C SER A 374 28.12 22.49 10.21
N GLU A 375 28.28 21.29 9.62
CA GLU A 375 29.45 20.89 8.85
C GLU A 375 29.27 21.12 7.34
N GLY A 376 28.08 21.57 6.92
CA GLY A 376 27.74 21.81 5.53
C GLY A 376 27.24 20.56 4.78
N ASN A 377 26.89 19.49 5.49
CA ASN A 377 26.35 18.27 4.88
C ASN A 377 24.82 18.29 4.87
N VAL A 378 24.21 17.65 3.87
CA VAL A 378 22.75 17.42 3.84
C VAL A 378 22.45 16.17 4.68
N PRO A 379 21.70 16.30 5.79
CA PRO A 379 21.46 15.20 6.71
C PRO A 379 20.43 14.20 6.15
N THR A 380 20.71 12.90 6.27
CA THR A 380 19.71 11.85 6.03
C THR A 380 18.76 11.77 7.21
N LYS A 381 17.47 12.00 6.99
CA LYS A 381 16.43 11.94 8.02
C LYS A 381 15.34 10.96 7.61
N TRP A 382 14.84 10.18 8.58
CA TRP A 382 13.82 9.15 8.37
C TRP A 382 12.48 9.61 8.92
N MET A 383 11.41 9.42 8.15
CA MET A 383 10.05 9.80 8.54
C MET A 383 9.45 8.82 9.56
N ASP A 384 9.80 7.54 9.44
CA ASP A 384 9.39 6.46 10.32
C ASP A 384 10.59 5.53 10.52
N TYR A 385 10.81 5.11 11.77
CA TYR A 385 11.91 4.22 12.13
C TYR A 385 11.47 2.75 12.24
N GLY A 386 10.20 2.46 11.94
CA GLY A 386 9.66 1.12 11.82
C GLY A 386 10.05 0.46 10.49
N LYS A 387 9.83 -0.84 10.40
CA LYS A 387 10.15 -1.59 9.17
C LYS A 387 9.06 -1.51 8.11
N ASP A 388 7.83 -1.13 8.47
CA ASP A 388 6.64 -1.26 7.62
C ASP A 388 6.00 0.08 7.30
N HIS A 389 6.79 1.02 6.78
CA HIS A 389 6.33 2.35 6.35
C HIS A 389 7.02 2.74 5.05
N TYR A 390 6.27 2.74 3.96
CA TYR A 390 6.78 3.04 2.63
C TYR A 390 5.77 3.80 1.78
N ALA A 391 6.20 4.25 0.58
CA ALA A 391 5.37 4.93 -0.41
C ALA A 391 4.44 6.01 0.19
N THR A 392 4.97 6.78 1.14
CA THR A 392 4.17 7.78 1.84
C THR A 392 4.03 9.02 1.02
N VAL A 393 2.79 9.44 0.80
CA VAL A 393 2.41 10.64 0.04
C VAL A 393 1.24 11.36 0.74
N SER A 394 0.95 12.58 0.30
CA SER A 394 -0.02 13.48 0.91
C SER A 394 -1.35 13.53 0.16
N TRP A 395 -2.41 13.99 0.85
CA TRP A 395 -3.63 14.44 0.21
C TRP A 395 -3.44 15.83 -0.36
N SER A 396 -3.67 15.99 -1.66
CA SER A 396 -3.83 17.33 -2.23
C SER A 396 -5.14 17.97 -1.76
N ASN A 397 -5.15 19.29 -1.68
CA ASN A 397 -6.34 20.07 -1.30
C ASN A 397 -6.95 19.71 0.07
N ALA A 398 -6.14 19.17 1.01
CA ALA A 398 -6.61 18.88 2.37
C ALA A 398 -7.20 20.14 3.04
N PRO A 399 -8.31 19.99 3.80
CA PRO A 399 -8.99 21.12 4.44
C PRO A 399 -8.13 21.75 5.52
N ASP A 400 -8.47 23.00 5.88
CA ASP A 400 -7.82 23.77 6.95
C ASP A 400 -6.30 23.95 6.78
N ASN A 401 -5.80 23.86 5.54
CA ASN A 401 -4.37 23.88 5.19
C ASN A 401 -3.55 22.81 5.95
N ARG A 402 -4.17 21.68 6.29
CA ARG A 402 -3.49 20.55 6.91
C ARG A 402 -2.56 19.87 5.91
N ASN A 403 -1.43 19.38 6.40
CA ASN A 403 -0.56 18.48 5.64
C ASN A 403 -0.81 17.07 6.16
N VAL A 404 -1.69 16.34 5.46
CA VAL A 404 -2.10 14.98 5.84
C VAL A 404 -1.43 13.99 4.91
N VAL A 405 -0.84 12.94 5.48
CA VAL A 405 -0.11 11.89 4.75
C VAL A 405 -0.55 10.50 5.19
N ILE A 406 -0.37 9.53 4.31
CA ILE A 406 -0.55 8.10 4.62
C ILE A 406 0.48 7.28 3.85
N GLY A 407 0.96 6.20 4.47
CA GLY A 407 1.92 5.28 3.86
C GLY A 407 1.31 3.93 3.52
N TRP A 408 2.02 3.18 2.70
CA TRP A 408 1.87 1.73 2.61
C TRP A 408 2.49 1.07 3.84
N MET A 409 1.68 0.34 4.61
CA MET A 409 2.10 -0.35 5.82
C MET A 409 2.61 -1.75 5.49
N SER A 410 3.78 -1.81 4.87
CA SER A 410 4.47 -3.06 4.53
C SER A 410 5.94 -2.80 4.17
N ASN A 411 6.65 -3.84 3.77
CA ASN A 411 8.02 -3.75 3.30
C ASN A 411 8.28 -4.70 2.12
N TRP A 412 8.90 -4.20 1.05
CA TRP A 412 9.19 -4.99 -0.14
C TRP A 412 9.97 -6.28 0.11
N GLN A 413 10.77 -6.39 1.19
CA GLN A 413 11.52 -7.61 1.53
C GLN A 413 10.64 -8.84 1.75
N TYR A 414 9.43 -8.66 2.25
CA TYR A 414 8.55 -9.76 2.65
C TYR A 414 7.08 -9.50 2.34
N ALA A 415 6.75 -8.39 1.68
CA ALA A 415 5.38 -8.03 1.38
C ALA A 415 4.66 -9.14 0.61
N ALA A 416 5.33 -9.92 -0.25
CA ALA A 416 4.73 -11.04 -0.97
C ALA A 416 4.59 -12.35 -0.17
N GLU A 417 5.10 -12.39 1.07
CA GLU A 417 5.24 -13.59 1.89
C GLU A 417 4.45 -13.52 3.21
N VAL A 418 3.90 -12.35 3.57
CA VAL A 418 3.08 -12.20 4.77
C VAL A 418 1.93 -13.22 4.81
N PRO A 419 1.51 -13.70 6.00
CA PRO A 419 0.56 -14.80 6.13
C PRO A 419 -0.91 -14.37 5.93
N THR A 420 -1.19 -13.59 4.89
CA THR A 420 -2.52 -13.19 4.42
C THR A 420 -2.69 -13.57 2.95
N ARG A 421 -3.90 -13.98 2.56
CA ARG A 421 -4.23 -14.54 1.24
C ARG A 421 -5.43 -13.89 0.58
N GLN A 422 -6.50 -13.56 1.31
CA GLN A 422 -7.68 -12.91 0.74
C GLN A 422 -7.36 -11.48 0.30
N PHE A 423 -6.69 -10.74 1.18
CA PHE A 423 -6.13 -9.42 0.90
C PHE A 423 -4.64 -9.45 1.22
N ARG A 424 -3.92 -8.44 0.75
CA ARG A 424 -2.57 -8.18 1.21
C ARG A 424 -2.28 -6.71 1.31
N SER A 425 -1.57 -6.37 2.38
CA SER A 425 -1.19 -5.03 2.80
C SER A 425 -2.34 -4.18 3.36
N ALA A 426 -1.94 -3.12 4.06
CA ALA A 426 -2.80 -2.08 4.56
C ALA A 426 -2.11 -0.73 4.34
N ASN A 427 -2.83 0.37 4.52
CA ASN A 427 -2.21 1.66 4.73
C ASN A 427 -1.94 1.90 6.23
N THR A 428 -1.01 2.80 6.54
CA THR A 428 -0.80 3.27 7.93
C THR A 428 -2.02 4.05 8.42
N LEU A 429 -2.06 4.41 9.69
CA LEU A 429 -2.93 5.49 10.14
C LEU A 429 -2.65 6.78 9.35
N PRO A 430 -3.68 7.59 9.04
CA PRO A 430 -3.51 8.92 8.46
C PRO A 430 -2.82 9.83 9.48
N ARG A 431 -1.87 10.64 9.05
CA ARG A 431 -1.00 11.43 9.94
C ARG A 431 -0.98 12.89 9.54
N ASP A 432 -1.07 13.77 10.52
CA ASP A 432 -0.76 15.19 10.33
C ASP A 432 0.73 15.40 10.55
N ILE A 433 1.37 16.14 9.65
CA ILE A 433 2.78 16.45 9.71
C ILE A 433 3.07 17.94 9.77
N SER A 434 4.12 18.29 10.53
CA SER A 434 4.70 19.62 10.61
C SER A 434 6.19 19.51 10.91
N LEU A 435 6.89 20.62 11.12
CA LEU A 435 8.30 20.62 11.52
C LEU A 435 8.46 21.07 12.98
N PHE A 436 9.55 20.66 13.62
CA PHE A 436 10.02 21.20 14.89
C PHE A 436 11.54 21.41 14.86
N THR A 437 12.05 22.30 15.71
CA THR A 437 13.49 22.53 15.85
C THR A 437 14.07 21.57 16.89
N GLY A 438 15.01 20.73 16.46
CA GLY A 438 15.76 19.82 17.31
C GLY A 438 16.79 20.55 18.17
N ALA A 439 17.35 19.85 19.15
CA ALA A 439 18.34 20.39 20.08
C ALA A 439 19.65 20.82 19.39
N ASP A 440 19.93 20.28 18.21
CA ASP A 440 21.07 20.62 17.36
C ASP A 440 20.80 21.82 16.42
N GLY A 441 19.61 22.42 16.51
CA GLY A 441 19.19 23.56 15.68
C GLY A 441 18.64 23.17 14.30
N GLN A 442 18.60 21.88 13.95
CA GLN A 442 18.03 21.43 12.69
C GLN A 442 16.51 21.30 12.76
N TYR A 443 15.84 21.34 11.61
CA TYR A 443 14.42 21.02 11.51
C TYR A 443 14.19 19.52 11.33
N TYR A 444 13.25 18.97 12.09
CA TYR A 444 12.83 17.58 12.04
C TYR A 444 11.32 17.49 11.84
N LEU A 445 10.88 16.40 11.23
CA LEU A 445 9.48 16.08 11.06
C LEU A 445 8.83 15.78 12.42
N LYS A 446 7.74 16.48 12.69
CA LYS A 446 6.77 16.16 13.74
C LYS A 446 5.61 15.42 13.09
N THR A 447 5.31 14.22 13.57
CA THR A 447 4.23 13.38 13.04
C THR A 447 3.27 13.00 14.15
N VAL A 448 1.99 13.31 13.99
CA VAL A 448 0.94 12.90 14.94
C VAL A 448 -0.19 12.18 14.20
N PRO A 449 -0.89 11.23 14.83
CA PRO A 449 -2.10 10.67 14.24
C PRO A 449 -3.11 11.79 13.96
N SER A 450 -3.75 11.74 12.79
CA SER A 450 -4.76 12.73 12.42
C SER A 450 -5.87 12.80 13.48
N PRO A 451 -6.47 13.98 13.75
CA PRO A 451 -7.49 14.15 14.79
C PRO A 451 -8.67 13.19 14.67
N GLU A 452 -9.04 12.81 13.45
CA GLU A 452 -10.15 11.89 13.17
C GLU A 452 -9.93 10.49 13.76
N VAL A 453 -8.67 10.05 13.86
CA VAL A 453 -8.28 8.77 14.49
C VAL A 453 -8.79 8.69 15.94
N MET A 454 -9.06 9.82 16.60
CA MET A 454 -9.59 9.82 17.97
C MET A 454 -10.99 9.23 18.05
N ALA A 455 -11.75 9.30 16.96
CA ALA A 455 -13.11 8.75 16.87
C ALA A 455 -13.15 7.23 17.02
N LEU A 456 -12.01 6.54 16.81
CA LEU A 456 -11.86 5.10 17.01
C LEU A 456 -12.06 4.68 18.47
N ARG A 457 -11.78 5.55 19.45
CA ARG A 457 -11.92 5.22 20.87
C ARG A 457 -13.36 4.85 21.21
N ASP A 458 -13.54 3.70 21.84
CA ASP A 458 -14.76 3.33 22.57
C ASP A 458 -14.57 3.61 24.07
N LYS A 459 -14.42 2.57 24.89
CA LYS A 459 -14.30 2.69 26.35
C LYS A 459 -12.85 2.74 26.80
N MET A 460 -12.57 3.58 27.80
CA MET A 460 -11.34 3.49 28.58
C MET A 460 -11.44 2.29 29.53
N THR A 461 -10.63 1.26 29.30
CA THR A 461 -10.66 -0.02 30.04
C THR A 461 -9.65 -0.07 31.18
N VAL A 462 -8.57 0.72 31.08
CA VAL A 462 -7.57 0.87 32.13
C VAL A 462 -7.24 2.35 32.31
N SER A 463 -7.11 2.77 33.56
CA SER A 463 -6.55 4.06 33.95
C SER A 463 -5.61 3.88 35.14
N ALA A 464 -4.36 4.32 35.02
CA ALA A 464 -3.40 4.30 36.11
C ALA A 464 -2.58 5.59 36.13
N ARG A 465 -2.25 6.09 37.33
CA ARG A 465 -1.48 7.33 37.51
C ARG A 465 -0.47 7.17 38.63
N ASN A 466 0.65 7.89 38.51
CA ASN A 466 1.71 8.01 39.52
C ASN A 466 2.17 6.67 40.12
N ARG A 467 2.37 5.65 39.28
CA ARG A 467 2.80 4.31 39.74
C ARG A 467 4.31 4.16 39.66
N GLY A 468 4.93 3.66 40.73
CA GLY A 468 6.34 3.29 40.73
C GLY A 468 6.57 2.00 39.94
N ILE A 469 7.50 2.04 38.99
CA ILE A 469 7.92 0.90 38.17
C ILE A 469 9.33 0.50 38.59
N GLY A 470 9.56 -0.80 38.80
CA GLY A 470 10.88 -1.37 39.08
C GLY A 470 11.08 -2.66 38.28
N LEU A 471 12.04 -3.49 38.72
CA LEU A 471 12.40 -4.72 38.00
C LEU A 471 11.25 -5.74 37.93
N LYS A 472 10.41 -5.82 38.97
CA LYS A 472 9.19 -6.63 38.93
C LYS A 472 8.15 -5.93 38.03
N PRO A 473 7.69 -6.56 36.93
CA PRO A 473 6.78 -5.89 36.00
C PRO A 473 5.44 -5.53 36.64
N SER A 474 4.97 -4.31 36.37
CA SER A 474 3.55 -3.94 36.55
C SER A 474 2.76 -4.41 35.35
N ARG A 475 1.65 -5.13 35.57
CA ARG A 475 0.84 -5.73 34.51
C ARG A 475 -0.54 -5.11 34.43
N PHE A 476 -1.02 -4.92 33.22
CA PHE A 476 -2.34 -4.39 32.89
C PHE A 476 -2.95 -5.27 31.81
N SER A 477 -4.24 -5.59 31.94
CA SER A 477 -4.96 -6.35 30.92
C SER A 477 -5.30 -5.45 29.73
N LEU A 478 -5.05 -5.94 28.52
CA LEU A 478 -5.59 -5.36 27.30
C LEU A 478 -7.08 -5.73 27.17
N PRO A 479 -7.89 -4.93 26.47
CA PRO A 479 -9.29 -5.26 26.24
C PRO A 479 -9.43 -6.59 25.49
N SER A 480 -10.44 -7.39 25.83
CA SER A 480 -10.77 -8.60 25.07
C SER A 480 -11.66 -8.31 23.86
N ALA A 481 -12.27 -7.13 23.79
CA ALA A 481 -13.07 -6.71 22.64
C ALA A 481 -12.19 -6.58 21.40
N ASN A 482 -12.76 -6.88 20.23
CA ASN A 482 -12.10 -6.79 18.92
C ASN A 482 -10.69 -7.41 18.93
N ASP A 483 -10.53 -8.62 19.46
CA ASP A 483 -9.25 -9.35 19.38
C ASP A 483 -8.04 -8.60 19.95
N GLY A 484 -8.21 -7.86 21.06
CA GLY A 484 -7.09 -7.15 21.70
C GLY A 484 -6.75 -5.79 21.09
N VAL A 485 -7.48 -5.38 20.04
CA VAL A 485 -7.30 -4.12 19.34
C VAL A 485 -7.59 -2.94 20.28
N CYS A 486 -6.63 -2.04 20.41
CA CYS A 486 -6.69 -0.93 21.36
C CYS A 486 -5.76 0.23 21.01
N GLU A 487 -6.05 1.38 21.62
CA GLU A 487 -5.08 2.46 21.75
C GLU A 487 -4.57 2.50 23.20
N ILE A 488 -3.27 2.69 23.36
CA ILE A 488 -2.62 2.93 24.65
C ILE A 488 -1.98 4.31 24.62
N THR A 489 -2.33 5.18 25.58
CA THR A 489 -1.59 6.41 25.85
C THR A 489 -0.85 6.27 27.17
N MET A 490 0.41 6.69 27.21
CA MET A 490 1.18 6.65 28.46
C MET A 490 2.22 7.75 28.56
N SER A 491 2.52 8.15 29.79
CA SER A 491 3.64 9.03 30.12
C SER A 491 4.51 8.36 31.17
N LEU A 492 5.80 8.23 30.85
CA LEU A 492 6.83 7.61 31.68
C LEU A 492 7.88 8.64 32.09
N ASN A 493 8.45 8.45 33.27
CA ASN A 493 9.62 9.16 33.75
C ASN A 493 10.68 8.15 34.23
N ALA A 494 11.75 7.99 33.45
CA ALA A 494 12.85 7.08 33.70
C ALA A 494 13.96 7.65 34.61
N LYS A 495 13.72 8.72 35.37
CA LYS A 495 14.74 9.50 36.12
C LYS A 495 15.79 8.69 36.91
N LYS A 496 15.46 7.50 37.41
CA LYS A 496 16.37 6.64 38.18
C LYS A 496 16.52 5.24 37.58
N ALA A 497 16.17 5.05 36.31
CA ALA A 497 16.27 3.77 35.62
C ALA A 497 17.18 3.93 34.40
N HIS A 498 17.97 2.90 34.08
CA HIS A 498 18.76 2.87 32.85
C HIS A 498 17.87 2.62 31.64
N THR A 499 16.84 1.78 31.79
CA THR A 499 15.87 1.49 30.75
C THR A 499 14.47 1.28 31.34
N VAL A 500 13.45 1.55 30.52
CA VAL A 500 12.07 1.15 30.79
C VAL A 500 11.59 0.30 29.61
N THR A 501 11.18 -0.93 29.89
CA THR A 501 10.66 -1.87 28.88
C THR A 501 9.15 -2.02 29.05
N ILE A 502 8.45 -1.82 27.94
CA ILE A 502 7.02 -2.02 27.76
C ILE A 502 6.87 -3.29 26.91
N THR A 503 6.23 -4.31 27.46
CA THR A 503 6.03 -5.59 26.78
C THR A 503 4.55 -5.82 26.53
N LEU A 504 4.19 -6.06 25.27
CA LEU A 504 2.91 -6.66 24.90
C LEU A 504 3.10 -8.18 24.85
N SER A 505 2.22 -8.96 25.48
CA SER A 505 2.35 -10.42 25.49
C SER A 505 1.01 -11.15 25.54
N ASN A 506 1.02 -12.44 25.21
CA ASN A 506 -0.14 -13.33 25.35
C ASN A 506 0.22 -14.67 26.02
N GLY A 507 -0.75 -15.60 26.06
CA GLY A 507 -0.60 -16.91 26.68
C GLY A 507 0.31 -17.90 25.90
N ASN A 508 0.66 -17.58 24.65
CA ASN A 508 1.50 -18.43 23.80
C ASN A 508 3.00 -18.12 23.93
N ASN A 509 3.38 -17.30 24.92
CA ASN A 509 4.73 -16.74 25.08
C ASN A 509 5.19 -15.85 23.91
N GLU A 510 4.24 -15.36 23.10
CA GLU A 510 4.52 -14.36 22.07
C GLU A 510 4.58 -12.98 22.73
N LYS A 511 5.49 -12.14 22.25
CA LYS A 511 5.68 -10.80 22.76
C LYS A 511 6.30 -9.82 21.77
N VAL A 512 6.04 -8.56 22.04
CA VAL A 512 6.75 -7.40 21.49
C VAL A 512 7.32 -6.62 22.65
N ASP A 513 8.64 -6.40 22.63
CA ASP A 513 9.33 -5.58 23.62
C ASP A 513 9.63 -4.20 23.03
N MET A 514 9.19 -3.16 23.71
CA MET A 514 9.48 -1.77 23.40
C MET A 514 10.31 -1.15 24.52
N THR A 515 11.50 -0.63 24.23
CA THR A 515 12.42 -0.16 25.28
C THR A 515 12.82 1.28 25.06
N PHE A 516 12.55 2.12 26.06
CA PHE A 516 13.07 3.48 26.17
C PHE A 516 14.38 3.48 26.96
N ASN A 517 15.42 4.09 26.39
CA ASN A 517 16.70 4.32 27.05
C ASN A 517 17.02 5.83 27.08
N PRO A 518 16.92 6.50 28.24
CA PRO A 518 17.23 7.92 28.39
C PRO A 518 18.72 8.26 28.29
N GLU A 519 19.64 7.31 28.50
CA GLU A 519 21.09 7.56 28.42
C GLU A 519 21.56 7.68 26.97
N THR A 520 20.96 6.87 26.07
CA THR A 520 21.26 6.91 24.64
C THR A 520 20.22 7.71 23.85
N SER A 521 19.20 8.27 24.51
CA SER A 521 18.07 8.98 23.89
C SER A 521 17.40 8.16 22.78
N THR A 522 17.19 6.86 22.99
CA THR A 522 16.60 5.95 22.00
C THR A 522 15.31 5.27 22.48
N PHE A 523 14.46 4.93 21.52
CA PHE A 523 13.31 4.07 21.71
C PHE A 523 13.37 2.91 20.70
N SER A 524 13.32 1.67 21.18
CA SER A 524 13.41 0.48 20.31
C SER A 524 12.14 -0.35 20.34
N PHE A 525 11.90 -1.11 19.28
CA PHE A 525 10.77 -2.03 19.10
C PHE A 525 11.31 -3.37 18.60
N ASP A 526 11.03 -4.46 19.31
CA ASP A 526 11.53 -5.80 19.03
C ASP A 526 10.38 -6.78 18.78
N ARG A 527 10.25 -7.24 17.53
CA ARG A 527 9.19 -8.18 17.12
C ARG A 527 9.69 -9.60 16.85
N ARG A 528 10.92 -9.94 17.25
CA ARG A 528 11.51 -11.27 16.98
C ARG A 528 10.74 -12.43 17.61
N GLN A 529 9.85 -12.16 18.57
CA GLN A 529 8.98 -13.14 19.21
C GLN A 529 7.50 -12.75 19.10
N SER A 530 7.12 -11.96 18.09
CA SER A 530 5.76 -11.40 17.93
C SER A 530 4.70 -12.39 17.43
N GLY A 531 5.05 -13.66 17.29
CA GLY A 531 4.20 -14.74 16.81
C GLY A 531 4.79 -15.40 15.57
N ILE A 532 4.01 -15.47 14.49
CA ILE A 532 4.44 -16.02 13.21
C ILE A 532 5.47 -15.05 12.59
N THR A 533 6.71 -15.50 12.47
CA THR A 533 7.82 -14.69 11.92
C THR A 533 8.66 -15.43 10.90
N ASP A 534 8.40 -16.72 10.68
CA ASP A 534 9.24 -17.63 9.90
C ASP A 534 8.93 -17.63 8.39
N PHE A 535 7.89 -16.90 7.95
CA PHE A 535 7.58 -16.72 6.54
C PHE A 535 8.66 -15.94 5.78
N SER A 536 9.49 -15.15 6.47
CA SER A 536 10.64 -14.46 5.88
C SER A 536 11.77 -14.28 6.88
N HIS A 537 13.01 -14.50 6.43
CA HIS A 537 14.21 -14.29 7.24
C HIS A 537 14.42 -12.82 7.66
N ASP A 538 13.88 -11.88 6.89
CA ASP A 538 13.99 -10.43 7.13
C ASP A 538 12.92 -9.89 8.09
N PHE A 539 11.88 -10.68 8.39
CA PHE A 539 10.79 -10.22 9.24
C PHE A 539 11.18 -10.06 10.71
N PRO A 540 11.78 -11.05 11.41
CA PRO A 540 12.13 -10.92 12.82
C PRO A 540 13.24 -9.88 13.02
N ALA A 541 12.86 -8.68 13.48
CA ALA A 541 13.76 -7.54 13.61
C ALA A 541 13.59 -6.80 14.94
N LYS A 542 14.66 -6.10 15.34
CA LYS A 542 14.64 -5.05 16.35
C LYS A 542 15.01 -3.74 15.68
N VAL A 543 14.11 -2.77 15.71
CA VAL A 543 14.28 -1.43 15.14
C VAL A 543 14.46 -0.39 16.25
N THR A 544 15.07 0.75 15.96
CA THR A 544 15.38 1.79 16.96
C THR A 544 15.24 3.20 16.40
N ALA A 545 14.45 4.03 17.05
CA ALA A 545 14.32 5.46 16.77
C ALA A 545 15.19 6.30 17.73
N PRO A 546 15.83 7.37 17.26
CA PRO A 546 16.25 8.45 18.15
C PRO A 546 15.01 9.16 18.68
N THR A 547 15.00 9.51 19.97
CA THR A 547 13.88 10.27 20.57
C THR A 547 13.92 11.77 20.24
N LEU A 548 15.03 12.22 19.64
CA LEU A 548 15.31 13.62 19.26
C LEU A 548 15.17 14.64 20.40
N ARG A 549 15.24 14.15 21.65
CA ARG A 549 15.28 14.98 22.86
C ARG A 549 16.15 14.33 23.92
N GLU A 550 16.73 15.18 24.77
CA GLU A 550 17.39 14.71 25.99
C GLU A 550 16.39 14.56 27.13
N GLY A 551 16.75 13.70 28.09
CA GLY A 551 16.05 13.60 29.35
C GLY A 551 15.34 12.27 29.55
N THR A 552 14.47 12.25 30.54
CA THR A 552 13.95 11.00 31.12
C THR A 552 12.45 10.85 30.94
N MET A 553 11.81 11.85 30.33
CA MET A 553 10.37 11.84 30.06
C MET A 553 10.11 11.23 28.70
N GLN A 554 9.16 10.29 28.64
CA GLN A 554 8.72 9.70 27.39
C GLN A 554 7.20 9.58 27.39
N SER A 555 6.54 10.27 26.46
CA SER A 555 5.11 10.12 26.20
C SER A 555 4.91 9.28 24.96
N LEU A 556 3.92 8.39 24.96
CA LEU A 556 3.66 7.47 23.85
C LEU A 556 2.17 7.38 23.56
N ARG A 557 1.86 7.19 22.28
CA ARG A 557 0.56 6.74 21.79
C ARG A 557 0.80 5.50 20.94
N ILE A 558 0.24 4.36 21.36
CA ILE A 558 0.47 3.07 20.74
C ILE A 558 -0.87 2.57 20.21
N PHE A 559 -0.95 2.30 18.92
CA PHE A 559 -2.12 1.72 18.28
C PHE A 559 -1.82 0.26 17.97
N ILE A 560 -2.65 -0.64 18.49
CA ILE A 560 -2.53 -2.08 18.30
C ILE A 560 -3.71 -2.52 17.46
N ASP A 561 -3.43 -3.07 16.28
CA ASP A 561 -4.40 -3.75 15.43
C ASP A 561 -4.07 -5.25 15.34
N ARG A 562 -4.88 -6.04 14.62
CA ARG A 562 -4.71 -7.50 14.51
C ARG A 562 -3.34 -7.92 14.00
N SER A 563 -2.74 -7.13 13.13
CA SER A 563 -1.45 -7.45 12.51
C SER A 563 -0.47 -6.28 12.41
N SER A 564 -0.69 -5.21 13.18
CA SER A 564 0.19 -4.05 13.18
C SER A 564 0.25 -3.39 14.55
N ILE A 565 1.39 -2.74 14.81
CA ILE A 565 1.58 -1.84 15.94
C ILE A 565 2.25 -0.57 15.43
N GLU A 566 1.59 0.56 15.62
CA GLU A 566 2.14 1.89 15.37
C GLU A 566 2.42 2.59 16.71
N VAL A 567 3.67 2.98 16.93
CA VAL A 567 4.10 3.72 18.13
C VAL A 567 4.46 5.14 17.72
N PHE A 568 3.68 6.11 18.21
CA PHE A 568 3.97 7.53 18.08
C PHE A 568 4.57 8.04 19.39
N ASP A 569 5.63 8.83 19.29
CA ASP A 569 5.97 9.75 20.36
C ASP A 569 4.79 10.70 20.63
N GLY A 570 4.48 10.94 21.90
CA GLY A 570 3.32 11.76 22.27
C GLY A 570 3.42 13.23 21.83
N GLU A 571 4.63 13.71 21.54
CA GLU A 571 4.88 15.03 20.95
C GLU A 571 5.16 14.94 19.44
N GLY A 572 5.17 13.73 18.87
CA GLY A 572 5.35 13.48 17.43
C GLY A 572 6.80 13.46 16.96
N ASN A 573 7.78 13.36 17.87
CA ASN A 573 9.20 13.43 17.51
C ASN A 573 9.72 12.19 16.75
N PHE A 574 9.06 11.05 16.91
CA PHE A 574 9.36 9.83 16.15
C PHE A 574 8.11 8.96 16.00
N VAL A 575 8.14 8.09 14.99
CA VAL A 575 7.14 7.05 14.76
C VAL A 575 7.85 5.72 14.47
N LEU A 576 7.24 4.61 14.90
CA LEU A 576 7.65 3.25 14.59
C LEU A 576 6.42 2.46 14.12
N THR A 577 6.36 2.15 12.83
CA THR A 577 5.32 1.32 12.22
C THR A 577 5.83 -0.08 11.94
N ASN A 578 5.22 -1.09 12.57
CA ASN A 578 5.64 -2.48 12.39
C ASN A 578 4.45 -3.43 12.28
N LEU A 579 4.48 -4.30 11.28
CA LEU A 579 3.62 -5.46 11.20
C LEU A 579 4.02 -6.50 12.26
N VAL A 580 3.04 -7.24 12.74
CA VAL A 580 3.16 -8.39 13.65
C VAL A 580 2.11 -9.44 13.26
N PHE A 581 2.36 -10.72 13.53
CA PHE A 581 1.39 -11.78 13.18
C PHE A 581 1.22 -12.76 14.35
N PRO A 582 0.60 -12.33 15.47
CA PRO A 582 0.49 -13.17 16.65
C PRO A 582 -0.47 -14.35 16.42
N ASP A 583 -0.13 -15.54 16.93
CA ASP A 583 -1.04 -16.69 16.88
C ASP A 583 -2.30 -16.43 17.72
N SER A 584 -2.21 -15.62 18.76
CA SER A 584 -3.34 -15.16 19.55
C SER A 584 -3.21 -13.67 19.89
N PRO A 585 -4.31 -12.92 20.00
CA PRO A 585 -4.27 -11.54 20.45
C PRO A 585 -3.35 -11.30 21.65
N TYR A 586 -2.60 -10.19 21.64
CA TYR A 586 -1.94 -9.72 22.84
C TYR A 586 -2.98 -9.43 23.92
N THR A 587 -2.75 -9.89 25.14
CA THR A 587 -3.73 -9.77 26.25
C THR A 587 -3.18 -8.99 27.43
N THR A 588 -1.87 -8.76 27.49
CA THR A 588 -1.21 -8.14 28.63
C THR A 588 -0.22 -7.08 28.19
N LEU A 589 -0.32 -5.90 28.79
CA LEU A 589 0.71 -4.87 28.81
C LEU A 589 1.51 -5.03 30.12
N SER A 590 2.83 -5.19 30.03
CA SER A 590 3.73 -5.22 31.18
C SER A 590 4.74 -4.08 31.09
N ILE A 591 5.04 -3.43 32.22
CA ILE A 591 6.04 -2.34 32.27
C ILE A 591 7.04 -2.66 33.38
N ALA A 592 8.33 -2.69 33.03
CA ALA A 592 9.44 -2.92 33.95
C ALA A 592 10.53 -1.87 33.77
N ALA A 593 11.30 -1.63 34.83
CA ALA A 593 12.43 -0.70 34.81
C ALA A 593 13.69 -1.40 35.32
N GLU A 594 14.79 -1.28 34.57
CA GLU A 594 16.09 -1.85 34.90
C GLU A 594 17.06 -0.76 35.35
N GLY A 595 18.09 -1.13 36.13
CA GLY A 595 19.06 -0.16 36.66
C GLY A 595 18.50 0.78 37.75
N GLY A 596 17.22 0.68 38.09
CA GLY A 596 16.62 1.35 39.24
C GLY A 596 15.09 1.47 39.16
N LYS A 597 14.54 2.68 39.33
CA LYS A 597 13.07 2.90 39.38
C LYS A 597 12.64 3.98 38.40
N ALA A 598 11.55 3.72 37.70
CA ALA A 598 10.83 4.69 36.88
C ALA A 598 9.47 5.03 37.50
N THR A 599 8.82 6.07 36.99
CA THR A 599 7.44 6.42 37.34
C THR A 599 6.58 6.36 36.09
N LEU A 600 5.47 5.63 36.16
CA LEU A 600 4.37 5.73 35.20
C LEU A 600 3.46 6.87 35.67
N ASN A 601 3.59 8.04 35.04
CA ASN A 601 2.83 9.23 35.39
C ASN A 601 1.36 9.05 35.03
N SER A 602 1.09 8.53 33.84
CA SER A 602 -0.24 8.18 33.35
C SER A 602 -0.19 6.98 32.41
N LEU A 603 -1.27 6.19 32.42
CA LEU A 603 -1.59 5.13 31.48
C LEU A 603 -3.10 5.14 31.28
N GLU A 604 -3.54 5.22 30.03
CA GLU A 604 -4.93 5.06 29.63
C GLU A 604 -4.97 4.06 28.46
N ILE A 605 -5.82 3.04 28.57
CA ILE A 605 -6.03 2.05 27.50
C ILE A 605 -7.47 2.18 27.04
N TYR A 606 -7.67 2.36 25.75
CA TYR A 606 -8.98 2.48 25.11
C TYR A 606 -9.21 1.26 24.21
N SER A 607 -10.32 0.56 24.41
CA SER A 607 -10.84 -0.33 23.36
C SER A 607 -11.21 0.48 22.12
N ILE A 608 -11.12 -0.14 20.94
CA ILE A 608 -11.55 0.47 19.67
C ILE A 608 -12.99 0.06 19.32
N LYS A 609 -13.75 0.95 18.69
CA LYS A 609 -15.09 0.64 18.15
C LYS A 609 -15.00 -0.45 17.09
N ASN A 610 -16.05 -1.25 16.98
CA ASN A 610 -16.22 -2.13 15.83
C ASN A 610 -16.88 -1.29 14.74
N ASN A 611 -16.14 -0.96 13.69
CA ASN A 611 -16.62 -0.15 12.57
C ASN A 611 -17.26 -1.02 11.49
#